data_AF-A0A151BQC5-F1
#
_entry.id   AF-A0A151BQC5-F1
#
_cell.length_a   1.000
_cell.length_b   1.000
_cell.length_c   1.000
_cell.angle_alpha   90.00
_cell.angle_beta   90.00
_cell.angle_gamma   90.00
#
_symmetry.space_group_name_H-M   'P 1'
#
loop_
_entity.id
_entity.type
_entity.pdbx_description
1 polymer ?
#
loop_
_entity_poly.entity_id
_entity_poly.type
_entity_poly.pdbx_seq_one_letter_code
_entity_poly.pdbx_strand_id
1 'polypeptide(L)'
;MAGKSNLKKNVQGWLTRILQDPITKILIKNSHLTRAQIETLLIDILSENIAERKLVYEEKAKLRLLKEGVSRGAFNRTLKQARENVIKSIYTLILLGYLGILETSNLEPYMEIANKLRTYTEAYRTLIEGGVTETEHIRMINMLQKELEEGLRNLSKPKSLKRT
;
A
#
# COMPACT_ATOMS: atom_id res chain seq x y z
N MET A 1 -20.60 -5.76 24.23
CA MET A 1 -19.12 -5.82 24.14
C MET A 1 -18.60 -6.76 23.04
N ALA A 2 -19.34 -7.80 22.62
CA ALA A 2 -18.92 -8.75 21.58
C ALA A 2 -18.65 -8.13 20.19
N GLY A 3 -19.43 -7.14 19.75
CA GLY A 3 -19.29 -6.53 18.41
C GLY A 3 -18.01 -5.72 18.19
N LYS A 4 -17.52 -4.98 19.20
CA LYS A 4 -16.27 -4.18 19.09
C LYS A 4 -15.02 -5.05 19.06
N SER A 5 -15.01 -6.15 19.81
CA SER A 5 -13.91 -7.12 19.83
C SER A 5 -13.79 -7.86 18.49
N ASN A 6 -14.93 -8.21 17.87
CA ASN A 6 -14.95 -8.84 16.56
C ASN A 6 -14.43 -7.90 15.45
N LEU A 7 -14.88 -6.64 15.45
CA LEU A 7 -14.38 -5.63 14.49
C LEU A 7 -12.87 -5.44 14.58
N LYS A 8 -12.33 -5.27 15.80
CA LYS A 8 -10.87 -5.08 15.99
C LYS A 8 -10.10 -6.27 15.44
N LYS A 9 -10.52 -7.51 15.74
CA LYS A 9 -9.88 -8.72 15.22
C LYS A 9 -9.94 -8.80 13.69
N ASN A 10 -11.09 -8.50 13.10
CA ASN A 10 -11.26 -8.55 11.65
C ASN A 10 -10.36 -7.54 10.93
N VAL A 11 -10.38 -6.28 11.38
CA VAL A 11 -9.53 -5.22 10.81
C VAL A 11 -8.05 -5.54 11.00
N GLN A 12 -7.64 -5.94 12.21
CA GLN A 12 -6.23 -6.27 12.48
C GLN A 12 -5.77 -7.51 11.71
N GLY A 13 -6.61 -8.53 11.55
CA GLY A 13 -6.31 -9.72 10.74
C GLY A 13 -6.11 -9.37 9.27
N TRP A 14 -7.00 -8.55 8.72
CA TRP A 14 -6.90 -8.05 7.35
C TRP A 14 -5.65 -7.17 7.14
N LEU A 15 -5.39 -6.22 8.04
CA LEU A 15 -4.19 -5.38 8.01
C LEU A 15 -2.91 -6.21 8.08
N THR A 16 -2.90 -7.24 8.94
CA THR A 16 -1.73 -8.11 9.10
C THR A 16 -1.43 -8.83 7.78
N ARG A 17 -2.45 -9.41 7.13
CA ARG A 17 -2.29 -10.09 5.84
C ARG A 17 -1.71 -9.15 4.77
N ILE A 18 -2.30 -7.96 4.61
CA ILE A 18 -1.83 -6.98 3.61
C ILE A 18 -0.44 -6.44 3.92
N LEU A 19 -0.15 -6.08 5.17
CA LEU A 19 1.16 -5.52 5.51
C LEU A 19 2.26 -6.59 5.60
N GLN A 20 1.91 -7.88 5.54
CA GLN A 20 2.85 -8.99 5.46
C GLN A 20 3.08 -9.48 4.03
N ASP A 21 2.17 -9.16 3.10
CA ASP A 21 2.33 -9.41 1.68
C ASP A 21 3.70 -8.87 1.17
N PRO A 22 4.52 -9.69 0.51
CA PRO A 22 5.85 -9.27 0.07
C PRO A 22 5.81 -8.08 -0.89
N ILE A 23 4.84 -8.03 -1.81
CA ILE A 23 4.67 -6.90 -2.74
C ILE A 23 4.47 -5.61 -1.95
N THR A 24 3.54 -5.62 -0.99
CA THR A 24 3.28 -4.49 -0.11
C THR A 24 4.53 -4.07 0.68
N LYS A 25 5.33 -5.01 1.19
CA LYS A 25 6.59 -4.70 1.89
C LYS A 25 7.59 -3.98 0.99
N ILE A 26 7.75 -4.42 -0.25
CA ILE A 26 8.69 -3.82 -1.21
C ILE A 26 8.22 -2.42 -1.59
N LEU A 27 6.93 -2.26 -1.86
CA LEU A 27 6.34 -0.96 -2.19
C LEU A 27 6.51 0.02 -1.03
N ILE A 28 6.25 -0.40 0.21
CA ILE A 28 6.49 0.41 1.41
C ILE A 28 7.95 0.84 1.49
N LYS A 29 8.89 -0.10 1.34
CA LYS A 29 10.34 0.15 1.45
C LYS A 29 10.85 1.18 0.44
N ASN A 30 10.25 1.25 -0.74
CA ASN A 30 10.67 2.12 -1.84
C ASN A 30 9.75 3.34 -2.04
N SER A 31 8.82 3.58 -1.11
CA SER A 31 7.91 4.73 -1.15
C SER A 31 8.27 5.78 -0.10
N HIS A 32 7.63 6.95 -0.20
CA HIS A 32 7.70 7.99 0.84
C HIS A 32 6.80 7.71 2.05
N LEU A 33 6.23 6.50 2.17
CA LEU A 33 5.31 6.13 3.24
C LEU A 33 5.93 5.04 4.13
N THR A 34 5.98 5.31 5.43
CA THR A 34 6.41 4.31 6.41
C THR A 34 5.31 3.26 6.62
N ARG A 35 5.69 2.09 7.16
CA ARG A 35 4.73 1.04 7.53
C ARG A 35 3.62 1.58 8.44
N ALA A 36 3.99 2.43 9.41
CA ALA A 36 3.02 3.03 10.32
C ALA A 36 2.08 4.02 9.62
N GLN A 37 2.56 4.75 8.63
CA GLN A 37 1.74 5.68 7.83
C GLN A 37 0.73 4.92 6.95
N ILE A 38 1.16 3.87 6.26
CA ILE A 38 0.26 3.02 5.47
C ILE A 38 -0.79 2.36 6.36
N GLU A 39 -0.39 1.77 7.48
CA GLU A 39 -1.33 1.14 8.41
C GLU A 39 -2.41 2.12 8.88
N THR A 40 -2.02 3.34 9.29
CA THR A 40 -2.98 4.38 9.69
C THR A 40 -3.89 4.80 8.55
N LEU A 41 -3.35 4.96 7.34
CA LEU A 41 -4.12 5.36 6.16
C LEU A 41 -5.16 4.30 5.77
N LEU A 42 -4.78 3.03 5.76
CA LEU A 42 -5.68 1.91 5.49
C LEU A 42 -6.80 1.81 6.53
N ILE A 43 -6.48 2.01 7.81
CA ILE A 43 -7.51 2.08 8.85
C ILE A 43 -8.48 3.22 8.57
N ASP A 44 -7.97 4.42 8.26
CA ASP A 44 -8.83 5.58 8.06
C ASP A 44 -9.82 5.42 6.90
N ILE A 45 -9.37 4.79 5.80
CA ILE A 45 -10.15 4.59 4.57
C ILE A 45 -11.11 3.40 4.68
N LEU A 46 -10.69 2.28 5.29
CA LEU A 46 -11.37 0.99 5.11
C LEU A 46 -12.09 0.49 6.36
N SER A 47 -11.76 1.00 7.54
CA SER A 47 -12.38 0.54 8.78
C SER A 47 -13.89 0.84 8.84
N GLU A 48 -14.36 1.92 8.20
CA GLU A 48 -15.79 2.26 8.17
C GLU A 48 -16.58 1.31 7.28
N ASN A 49 -16.00 0.86 6.16
CA ASN A 49 -16.62 -0.17 5.31
C ASN A 49 -16.74 -1.51 6.03
N ILE A 50 -15.69 -1.91 6.77
CA ILE A 50 -15.69 -3.16 7.56
C ILE A 50 -16.64 -3.05 8.77
N ALA A 51 -16.77 -1.86 9.35
CA ALA A 51 -17.65 -1.62 10.48
C ALA A 51 -19.12 -1.38 10.10
N GLU A 52 -19.40 -1.20 8.80
CA GLU A 52 -20.71 -0.79 8.26
C GLU A 52 -21.28 0.48 8.94
N ARG A 53 -20.39 1.32 9.48
CA ARG A 53 -20.72 2.57 10.15
C ARG A 53 -19.53 3.50 10.21
N LYS A 54 -19.80 4.79 10.45
CA LYS A 54 -18.76 5.76 10.78
C LYS A 54 -18.09 5.42 12.11
N LEU A 55 -16.77 5.58 12.13
CA LEU A 55 -15.94 5.40 13.32
C LEU A 55 -15.31 6.73 13.71
N VAL A 56 -15.37 7.09 14.99
CA VAL A 56 -14.61 8.25 15.47
C VAL A 56 -13.11 7.94 15.50
N TYR A 57 -12.25 8.96 15.41
CA TYR A 57 -10.79 8.77 15.39
C TYR A 57 -10.23 8.02 16.59
N GLU A 58 -10.89 8.10 17.75
CA GLU A 58 -10.51 7.31 18.91
C GLU A 58 -10.73 5.81 18.69
N GLU A 59 -11.86 5.42 18.07
CA GLU A 59 -12.12 4.04 17.69
C GLU A 59 -11.11 3.56 16.63
N LYS A 60 -10.83 4.40 15.61
CA LYS A 60 -9.82 4.11 14.59
C LYS A 60 -8.42 3.91 15.18
N ALA A 61 -8.04 4.74 16.16
CA ALA A 61 -6.75 4.63 16.84
C ALA A 61 -6.56 3.28 17.55
N LYS A 62 -7.63 2.67 18.05
CA LYS A 62 -7.63 1.35 18.69
C LYS A 62 -7.50 0.18 17.70
N LEU A 63 -7.63 0.42 16.40
CA LEU A 63 -7.48 -0.59 15.35
C LEU A 63 -6.03 -0.80 14.89
N ARG A 64 -5.09 0.08 15.29
CA ARG A 64 -3.65 -0.11 15.02
C ARG A 64 -3.18 -1.48 15.52
N LEU A 65 -2.25 -2.12 14.83
CA LEU A 65 -1.60 -3.42 15.09
C LEU A 65 -0.66 -3.42 16.31
N LEU A 66 -0.95 -2.58 17.29
CA LEU A 66 -0.35 -2.61 18.61
C LEU A 66 -1.38 -3.19 19.58
N LYS A 67 -0.93 -3.92 20.62
CA LYS A 67 -1.81 -4.60 21.58
C LYS A 67 -2.95 -3.69 22.07
N GLU A 68 -2.60 -2.47 22.49
CA GLU A 68 -3.52 -1.44 23.00
C GLU A 68 -3.93 -0.38 21.96
N GLY A 69 -3.53 -0.55 20.71
CA GLY A 69 -3.61 0.48 19.68
C GLY A 69 -2.70 1.68 19.98
N VAL A 70 -3.11 2.88 19.54
CA VAL A 70 -2.43 4.14 19.84
C VAL A 70 -3.39 5.17 20.42
N SER A 71 -2.86 6.29 20.91
CA SER A 71 -3.70 7.44 21.29
C SER A 71 -4.29 8.12 20.06
N ARG A 72 -5.44 8.78 20.21
CA ARG A 72 -6.06 9.60 19.15
C ARG A 72 -5.09 10.64 18.57
N GLY A 73 -4.30 11.29 19.43
CA GLY A 73 -3.30 12.28 19.00
C GLY A 73 -2.18 11.66 18.16
N ALA A 74 -1.67 10.49 18.55
CA ALA A 74 -0.66 9.78 17.77
C ALA A 74 -1.22 9.33 16.41
N PHE A 75 -2.43 8.77 16.38
CA PHE A 75 -3.10 8.38 15.15
C PHE A 75 -3.23 9.55 14.18
N ASN A 76 -3.76 10.68 14.65
CA ASN A 76 -3.99 11.86 13.81
C ASN A 76 -2.68 12.46 13.26
N ARG A 77 -1.61 12.49 14.07
CA ARG A 77 -0.29 12.94 13.58
C ARG A 77 0.23 12.04 12.47
N THR A 78 0.18 10.71 12.67
CA THR A 78 0.63 9.76 11.64
C THR A 78 -0.23 9.83 10.39
N LEU A 79 -1.56 10.02 10.52
CA LEU A 79 -2.46 10.16 9.37
C LEU A 79 -2.15 11.43 8.58
N LYS A 80 -1.92 12.56 9.28
CA LYS A 80 -1.52 13.82 8.66
C LYS A 80 -0.21 13.65 7.88
N GLN A 81 0.81 13.06 8.49
CA GLN A 81 2.10 12.80 7.83
C GLN A 81 1.94 11.89 6.60
N ALA A 82 1.12 10.84 6.68
CA ALA A 82 0.84 9.97 5.55
C ALA A 82 0.24 10.74 4.37
N ARG A 83 -0.80 11.55 4.63
CA ARG A 83 -1.45 12.38 3.61
C ARG A 83 -0.51 13.43 3.01
N GLU A 84 0.30 14.09 3.84
CA GLU A 84 1.31 15.06 3.37
C GLU A 84 2.35 14.40 2.45
N ASN A 85 2.81 13.20 2.79
CA ASN A 85 3.78 12.49 1.95
C ASN A 85 3.17 12.04 0.61
N VAL A 86 1.91 11.60 0.59
CA VAL A 86 1.18 11.31 -0.65
C VAL A 86 1.07 12.56 -1.52
N ILE A 87 0.59 13.67 -0.94
CA ILE A 87 0.41 14.94 -1.65
C ILE A 87 1.74 15.42 -2.22
N LYS A 88 2.81 15.45 -1.41
CA LYS A 88 4.15 15.84 -1.87
C LYS A 88 4.63 14.99 -3.04
N SER A 89 4.43 13.67 -2.98
CA SER A 89 4.81 12.76 -4.06
C SER A 89 4.08 13.10 -5.37
N ILE A 90 2.78 13.42 -5.30
CA ILE A 90 1.98 13.86 -6.46
C ILE A 90 2.50 15.19 -7.00
N TYR A 91 2.74 16.18 -6.12
CA TYR A 91 3.31 17.47 -6.53
C TYR A 91 4.69 17.32 -7.18
N THR A 92 5.51 16.37 -6.73
CA THR A 92 6.80 16.07 -7.37
C THR A 92 6.60 15.56 -8.80
N LEU A 93 5.66 14.64 -9.04
CA LEU A 93 5.35 14.17 -10.40
C LEU A 93 4.86 15.31 -11.29
N ILE A 94 3.94 16.15 -10.78
CA ILE A 94 3.42 17.32 -11.50
C ILE A 94 4.54 18.31 -11.82
N LEU A 95 5.42 18.60 -10.86
CA LEU A 95 6.54 19.52 -11.04
C LEU A 95 7.50 19.02 -12.12
N LEU A 96 7.84 17.73 -12.12
CA LEU A 96 8.71 17.16 -13.14
C LEU A 96 8.08 17.23 -14.54
N GLY A 97 6.77 17.02 -14.64
CA GLY A 97 6.04 17.19 -15.90
C GLY A 97 5.98 18.65 -16.36
N TYR A 98 5.70 19.57 -15.45
CA TYR A 98 5.68 21.00 -15.74
C TYR A 98 7.03 21.52 -16.24
N LEU A 99 8.14 21.00 -15.70
CA LEU A 99 9.49 21.36 -16.11
C LEU A 99 9.95 20.65 -17.40
N GLY A 100 9.12 19.79 -18.01
CA GLY A 100 9.47 19.02 -19.20
C GLY A 100 10.48 17.89 -18.95
N ILE A 101 10.69 17.50 -17.69
CA ILE A 101 11.61 16.40 -17.30
C ILE A 101 10.91 15.04 -17.40
N LEU A 102 9.58 15.02 -17.21
CA LEU A 102 8.78 13.80 -17.20
C LEU A 102 7.54 13.96 -18.09
N GLU A 103 7.52 13.29 -19.23
CA GLU A 103 6.31 13.23 -20.06
C GLU A 103 5.28 12.26 -19.50
N THR A 104 4.00 12.50 -19.75
CA THR A 104 2.90 11.64 -19.28
C THR A 104 2.99 10.21 -19.86
N SER A 105 3.49 10.07 -21.09
CA SER A 105 3.81 8.77 -21.73
C SER A 105 4.81 7.95 -20.92
N ASN A 106 5.73 8.61 -20.20
CA ASN A 106 6.68 7.94 -19.33
C ASN A 106 6.03 7.39 -18.05
N LEU A 107 4.81 7.84 -17.69
CA LEU A 107 4.08 7.35 -16.52
C LEU A 107 3.24 6.09 -16.80
N GLU A 108 2.86 5.84 -18.06
CA GLU A 108 2.03 4.70 -18.44
C GLU A 108 2.61 3.34 -18.01
N PRO A 109 3.92 3.04 -18.19
CA PRO A 109 4.49 1.79 -17.73
C PRO A 109 4.36 1.58 -16.22
N TYR A 110 4.44 2.65 -15.42
CA TYR A 110 4.29 2.56 -13.97
C TYR A 110 2.84 2.21 -13.58
N MET A 111 1.87 2.78 -14.29
CA MET A 111 0.45 2.48 -14.10
C MET A 111 0.10 1.06 -14.54
N GLU A 112 0.66 0.59 -15.65
CA GLU A 112 0.48 -0.79 -16.13
C GLU A 112 1.03 -1.81 -15.14
N ILE A 113 2.24 -1.59 -14.63
CA ILE A 113 2.84 -2.44 -13.59
C ILE A 113 1.97 -2.47 -12.33
N ALA A 114 1.49 -1.30 -11.86
CA ALA A 114 0.62 -1.23 -10.69
C ALA A 114 -0.71 -2.00 -10.90
N ASN A 115 -1.31 -1.89 -12.08
CA ASN A 115 -2.52 -2.62 -12.43
C ASN A 115 -2.27 -4.13 -12.52
N LYS A 116 -1.18 -4.57 -13.17
CA LYS A 116 -0.77 -5.97 -13.21
C LYS A 116 -0.62 -6.54 -11.80
N LEU A 117 0.09 -5.85 -10.91
CA LEU A 117 0.26 -6.27 -9.52
C LEU A 117 -1.08 -6.43 -8.79
N ARG A 118 -2.01 -5.48 -8.99
CA ARG A 118 -3.34 -5.55 -8.41
C ARG A 118 -4.12 -6.75 -8.92
N THR A 119 -4.19 -6.93 -10.24
CA THR A 119 -4.89 -8.06 -10.88
C THR A 119 -4.32 -9.40 -10.42
N TYR A 120 -2.99 -9.53 -10.33
CA TYR A 120 -2.38 -10.74 -9.79
C TYR A 120 -2.76 -10.97 -8.33
N THR A 121 -2.68 -9.94 -7.49
CA THR A 121 -3.06 -10.05 -6.07
C THR A 121 -4.53 -10.48 -5.91
N GLU A 122 -5.42 -9.97 -6.76
CA GLU A 122 -6.84 -10.32 -6.78
C GLU A 122 -7.06 -11.78 -7.27
N ALA A 123 -6.45 -12.16 -8.40
CA ALA A 123 -6.57 -13.52 -8.97
C ALA A 123 -6.00 -14.60 -8.04
N TYR A 124 -4.89 -14.33 -7.35
CA TYR A 124 -4.29 -15.27 -6.40
C TYR A 124 -5.09 -15.41 -5.12
N ARG A 125 -5.79 -14.36 -4.68
CA ARG A 125 -6.69 -14.44 -3.53
C ARG A 125 -7.80 -15.48 -3.76
N THR A 126 -8.30 -15.57 -5.00
CA THR A 126 -9.28 -16.58 -5.44
C THR A 126 -8.69 -17.99 -5.57
N LEU A 127 -7.42 -18.12 -5.96
CA LEU A 127 -6.72 -19.42 -6.08
C LEU A 127 -6.33 -20.05 -4.74
N ILE A 128 -6.02 -19.24 -3.71
CA ILE A 128 -5.76 -19.72 -2.34
C ILE A 128 -7.04 -20.34 -1.74
N GLU A 129 -8.22 -19.83 -2.11
CA GLU A 129 -9.51 -20.46 -1.76
C GLU A 129 -9.71 -21.81 -2.48
N GLY A 130 -8.93 -22.10 -3.53
CA GLY A 130 -8.98 -23.31 -4.35
C GLY A 130 -7.84 -24.34 -4.14
N GLY A 131 -6.97 -24.17 -3.13
CA GLY A 131 -6.02 -25.22 -2.70
C GLY A 131 -4.57 -25.15 -3.24
N VAL A 132 -4.11 -23.99 -3.74
CA VAL A 132 -2.69 -23.79 -4.11
C VAL A 132 -1.77 -23.83 -2.88
N THR A 133 -0.59 -24.45 -2.99
CA THR A 133 0.34 -24.59 -1.87
C THR A 133 1.06 -23.28 -1.52
N GLU A 134 1.31 -23.05 -0.23
CA GLU A 134 1.99 -21.83 0.28
C GLU A 134 3.39 -21.62 -0.33
N THR A 135 4.05 -22.71 -0.74
CA THR A 135 5.41 -22.70 -1.30
C THR A 135 5.45 -22.21 -2.75
N GLU A 136 4.47 -22.59 -3.57
CA GLU A 136 4.32 -22.11 -4.95
C GLU A 136 3.97 -20.61 -4.96
N HIS A 137 3.12 -20.20 -4.03
CA HIS A 137 2.76 -18.80 -3.81
C HIS A 137 3.97 -17.91 -3.49
N ILE A 138 4.83 -18.34 -2.56
CA ILE A 138 6.06 -17.59 -2.22
C ILE A 138 7.00 -17.48 -3.43
N ARG A 139 7.15 -18.55 -4.22
CA ARG A 139 8.00 -18.52 -5.42
C ARG A 139 7.47 -17.54 -6.48
N MET A 140 6.17 -17.57 -6.76
CA MET A 140 5.58 -16.66 -7.75
C MET A 140 5.66 -15.20 -7.31
N ILE A 141 5.39 -14.90 -6.05
CA ILE A 141 5.55 -13.54 -5.53
C ILE A 141 7.00 -13.08 -5.63
N ASN A 142 7.98 -13.93 -5.32
CA ASN A 142 9.39 -13.57 -5.45
C ASN A 142 9.80 -13.33 -6.91
N MET A 143 9.25 -14.09 -7.87
CA MET A 143 9.48 -13.84 -9.29
C MET A 143 8.88 -12.51 -9.74
N LEU A 144 7.64 -12.21 -9.33
CA LEU A 144 6.97 -10.94 -9.62
C LEU A 144 7.69 -9.74 -8.97
N GLN A 145 8.17 -9.91 -7.74
CA GLN A 145 9.03 -8.93 -7.07
C GLN A 145 10.28 -8.64 -7.92
N LYS A 146 10.93 -9.68 -8.42
CA LYS A 146 12.15 -9.53 -9.20
C LYS A 146 11.87 -8.81 -10.52
N GLU A 147 10.78 -9.18 -11.20
CA GLU A 147 10.32 -8.51 -12.42
C GLU A 147 9.98 -7.02 -12.17
N LEU A 148 9.34 -6.72 -11.04
CA LEU A 148 9.07 -5.35 -10.61
C LEU A 148 10.37 -4.56 -10.36
N GLU A 149 11.31 -5.14 -9.61
CA GLU A 149 12.60 -4.52 -9.33
C GLU A 149 13.41 -4.29 -10.61
N GLU A 150 13.38 -5.23 -11.55
CA GLU A 150 14.05 -5.13 -12.85
C GLU A 150 13.38 -4.10 -13.75
N GLY A 151 12.05 -4.06 -13.82
CA GLY A 151 11.28 -3.06 -14.55
C GLY A 151 11.57 -1.65 -14.04
N LEU A 152 11.50 -1.44 -12.72
CA LEU A 152 11.81 -0.15 -12.10
C LEU A 152 13.28 0.26 -12.28
N ARG A 153 14.23 -0.68 -12.15
CA ARG A 153 15.67 -0.42 -12.37
C ARG A 153 16.00 -0.10 -13.81
N ASN A 154 15.33 -0.72 -14.78
CA ASN A 154 15.57 -0.45 -16.19
C ASN A 154 15.00 0.91 -16.60
N LEU A 155 13.87 1.31 -16.03
CA LEU A 155 13.22 2.59 -16.30
C LEU A 155 13.87 3.78 -15.58
N SER A 156 14.61 3.56 -14.48
CA SER A 156 15.36 4.61 -13.76
C SER A 156 16.75 4.90 -14.33
N LYS A 157 17.18 4.20 -15.38
CA LYS A 157 18.47 4.45 -16.04
C LYS A 157 18.46 5.82 -16.75
N PRO A 158 19.54 6.62 -16.67
CA PRO A 158 19.58 7.98 -17.22
C PRO A 158 19.21 8.15 -18.70
N LYS A 159 19.24 7.06 -19.49
CA LYS A 159 18.92 7.06 -20.92
C LYS A 159 17.42 7.17 -21.25
N SER A 160 16.51 7.07 -20.27
CA SER A 160 15.06 7.28 -20.43
C SER A 160 14.57 8.67 -19.98
N LEU A 161 15.38 9.42 -19.21
CA LEU A 161 15.07 10.77 -18.71
C LEU A 161 15.79 11.89 -19.48
N LYS A 162 16.54 11.54 -20.50
CA LYS A 162 17.13 12.48 -21.45
C LYS A 162 16.74 12.05 -22.85
N ARG A 163 16.35 13.01 -23.68
CA ARG A 163 16.87 13.01 -25.03
C ARG A 163 17.21 14.43 -25.51
N THR A 164 18.31 14.45 -26.26
CA THR A 164 18.63 15.30 -27.42
C THR A 164 17.70 16.47 -27.68
#